data_AF-A0A357BUH3-F1
#
_entry.id   AF-A0A357BUH3-F1
#
_cell.length_a   1.000
_cell.length_b   1.000
_cell.length_c   1.000
_cell.angle_alpha   90.00
_cell.angle_beta   90.00
_cell.angle_gamma   90.00
#
_symmetry.space_group_name_H-M   'P 1'
#
loop_
_entity.id
_entity.type
_entity.pdbx_description
1 polymer ?
#
loop_
_entity_poly.entity_id
_entity_poly.type
_entity_poly.pdbx_seq_one_letter_code
_entity_poly.pdbx_strand_id
1 'polypeptide(L)'
;MLGSVLVALGFEQTGYPPKKTSKVFWLSSKIGEREADATLLVAPGQAIRFDLGFIGRGNPEITKDKVSRFERDMEINKRQFHSATCIIVDWVGEGSGLEAHAKRANAKVIQMSMSYWPIELAKWLSDKFNHKSDVLHCPTMDLPAFLTKRLDSVSFEHFIRGVTVSEVEED
;
A
#
# COMPACT_ATOMS: atom_id res chain seq x y z
N MET A 1 -4.39 -9.97 -1.07
CA MET A 1 -4.69 -9.45 0.29
C MET A 1 -4.63 -7.92 0.36
N LEU A 2 -3.53 -7.27 -0.05
CA LEU A 2 -3.38 -5.80 0.07
C LEU A 2 -4.54 -5.02 -0.58
N GLY A 3 -4.88 -5.31 -1.85
CA GLY A 3 -6.00 -4.64 -2.52
C GLY A 3 -7.32 -4.78 -1.78
N SER A 4 -7.58 -5.95 -1.20
CA SER A 4 -8.76 -6.19 -0.37
C SER A 4 -8.84 -5.28 0.86
N VAL A 5 -7.70 -5.07 1.53
CA VAL A 5 -7.59 -4.16 2.66
C VAL A 5 -7.77 -2.71 2.22
N LEU A 6 -7.19 -2.31 1.09
CA LEU A 6 -7.37 -0.96 0.55
C LEU A 6 -8.84 -0.68 0.23
N VAL A 7 -9.58 -1.65 -0.29
CA VAL A 7 -11.03 -1.47 -0.48
C VAL A 7 -11.77 -1.36 0.84
N ALA A 8 -11.46 -2.20 1.83
CA ALA A 8 -12.06 -2.10 3.16
C ALA A 8 -11.76 -0.75 3.86
N LEU A 9 -10.62 -0.14 3.54
CA LEU A 9 -10.23 1.21 3.97
C LEU A 9 -10.98 2.33 3.21
N GLY A 10 -11.83 1.99 2.24
CA GLY A 10 -12.66 2.92 1.49
C GLY A 10 -12.04 3.44 0.18
N PHE A 11 -11.03 2.75 -0.36
CA PHE A 11 -10.44 3.09 -1.64
C PHE A 11 -11.03 2.28 -2.79
N GLU A 12 -11.18 2.91 -3.95
CA GLU A 12 -11.70 2.26 -5.15
C GLU A 12 -10.56 1.76 -6.03
N GLN A 13 -10.62 0.49 -6.44
CA GLN A 13 -9.66 -0.04 -7.40
C GLN A 13 -9.93 0.54 -8.79
N THR A 14 -8.87 0.92 -9.48
CA THR A 14 -8.93 1.43 -10.84
C THR A 14 -7.80 0.87 -11.69
N GLY A 15 -7.86 1.08 -13.01
CA GLY A 15 -6.76 0.78 -13.91
C GLY A 15 -5.73 1.92 -13.95
N TYR A 16 -4.52 1.62 -14.39
CA TYR A 16 -3.53 2.64 -14.73
C TYR A 16 -3.66 3.02 -16.22
N PRO A 17 -3.61 4.31 -16.59
CA PRO A 17 -3.58 5.47 -15.70
C PRO A 17 -4.96 5.78 -15.09
N PRO A 18 -5.02 6.26 -13.83
CA PRO A 18 -6.29 6.52 -13.15
C PRO A 18 -6.98 7.78 -13.69
N LYS A 19 -8.31 7.75 -13.80
CA LYS A 19 -9.14 8.93 -14.13
C LYS A 19 -9.34 9.86 -12.93
N LYS A 20 -9.42 9.29 -11.72
CA LYS A 20 -9.56 10.01 -10.45
C LYS A 20 -8.17 10.25 -9.85
N THR A 21 -8.04 11.33 -9.07
CA THR A 21 -6.78 11.69 -8.41
C THR A 21 -6.84 11.57 -6.89
N SER A 22 -7.87 10.92 -6.36
CA SER A 22 -8.07 10.73 -4.93
C SER A 22 -8.93 9.50 -4.67
N LYS A 23 -8.70 8.91 -3.50
CA LYS A 23 -9.34 7.70 -2.99
C LYS A 23 -9.37 6.53 -3.98
N VAL A 24 -8.34 6.39 -4.80
CA VAL A 24 -8.22 5.30 -5.77
C VAL A 24 -6.87 4.62 -5.69
N PHE A 25 -6.83 3.34 -6.02
CA PHE A 25 -5.58 2.59 -6.11
C PHE A 25 -5.57 1.66 -7.31
N TRP A 26 -4.38 1.24 -7.72
CA TRP A 26 -4.18 0.13 -8.64
C TRP A 26 -3.08 -0.77 -8.10
N LEU A 27 -3.07 -2.02 -8.55
CA LEU A 27 -2.09 -3.03 -8.20
C LEU A 27 -1.04 -3.13 -9.29
N SER A 28 0.19 -3.50 -8.93
CA SER A 28 1.35 -3.69 -9.82
C SER A 28 1.54 -2.54 -10.80
N SER A 29 2.46 -1.63 -10.48
CA SER A 29 2.85 -0.60 -11.44
C SER A 29 4.32 -0.26 -11.35
N LYS A 30 4.98 -0.22 -12.51
CA LYS A 30 6.32 0.31 -12.67
C LYS A 30 6.26 1.78 -13.07
N ILE A 31 6.28 2.65 -12.06
CA ILE A 31 6.38 4.10 -12.23
C ILE A 31 7.76 4.52 -11.73
N GLY A 32 8.60 4.99 -12.64
CA GLY A 32 10.03 5.17 -12.40
C GLY A 32 10.79 3.84 -12.50
N GLU A 33 11.86 3.69 -11.73
CA GLU A 33 12.78 2.54 -11.85
C GLU A 33 12.29 1.26 -11.17
N ARG A 34 11.36 1.36 -10.21
CA ARG A 34 10.93 0.26 -9.34
C ARG A 34 9.45 -0.01 -9.48
N GLU A 35 9.11 -1.30 -9.52
CA GLU A 35 7.73 -1.75 -9.42
C GLU A 35 7.24 -1.66 -7.98
N ALA A 36 6.01 -1.19 -7.81
CA ALA A 36 5.29 -1.22 -6.55
C ALA A 36 4.15 -2.24 -6.62
N ASP A 37 3.92 -2.99 -5.54
CA ASP A 37 2.82 -3.94 -5.43
C ASP A 37 1.46 -3.26 -5.53
N ALA A 38 1.38 -2.02 -5.06
CA ALA A 38 0.24 -1.14 -5.25
C ALA A 38 0.66 0.33 -5.22
N THR A 39 -0.11 1.16 -5.92
CA THR A 39 -0.04 2.61 -5.78
C THR A 39 -1.43 3.14 -5.41
N LEU A 40 -1.48 3.96 -4.37
CA LEU A 40 -2.67 4.57 -3.82
C LEU A 40 -2.59 6.09 -3.95
N LEU A 41 -3.62 6.71 -4.53
CA LEU A 41 -3.83 8.15 -4.48
C LEU A 41 -4.79 8.46 -3.35
N VAL A 42 -4.28 9.01 -2.25
CA VAL A 42 -5.12 9.32 -1.07
C VAL A 42 -5.94 10.58 -1.33
N ALA A 43 -5.27 11.63 -1.79
CA ALA A 43 -5.83 12.93 -2.13
C ALA A 43 -5.07 13.52 -3.33
N PRO A 44 -5.55 14.60 -3.98
CA PRO A 44 -4.82 15.24 -5.06
C PRO A 44 -3.41 15.64 -4.60
N GLY A 45 -2.38 15.21 -5.36
CA GLY A 45 -0.98 15.47 -5.04
C GLY A 45 -0.38 14.56 -3.96
N GLN A 46 -1.13 13.62 -3.38
CA GLN A 46 -0.66 12.70 -2.35
C GLN A 46 -0.78 11.25 -2.79
N ALA A 47 0.36 10.56 -2.88
CA ALA A 47 0.43 9.16 -3.24
C ALA A 47 1.10 8.32 -2.15
N ILE A 48 0.83 7.02 -2.18
CA ILE A 48 1.53 6.01 -1.39
C ILE A 48 1.88 4.85 -2.32
N ARG A 49 3.13 4.43 -2.31
CA ARG A 49 3.59 3.21 -2.99
C ARG A 49 3.90 2.13 -1.98
N PHE A 50 3.43 0.92 -2.28
CA PHE A 50 3.54 -0.25 -1.43
C PHE A 50 4.57 -1.24 -1.94
N ASP A 51 5.33 -1.83 -1.02
CA ASP A 51 6.21 -2.97 -1.26
C ASP A 51 5.88 -4.05 -0.20
N LEU A 52 5.69 -5.28 -0.64
CA LEU A 52 5.42 -6.44 0.19
C LEU A 52 6.67 -7.32 0.28
N GLY A 53 6.86 -7.98 1.42
CA GLY A 53 7.84 -9.06 1.50
C GLY A 53 8.40 -9.29 2.89
N PHE A 54 9.68 -9.62 2.97
CA PHE A 54 10.35 -10.00 4.21
C PHE A 54 11.59 -9.14 4.47
N ILE A 55 11.90 -8.87 5.74
CA ILE A 55 13.12 -8.22 6.18
C ILE A 55 13.85 -9.11 7.19
N GLY A 56 14.92 -9.76 6.71
CA GLY A 56 15.73 -10.67 7.51
C GLY A 56 16.55 -9.99 8.61
N ARG A 57 16.99 -10.80 9.58
CA ARG A 57 17.91 -10.35 10.64
C ARG A 57 19.25 -9.93 10.04
N GLY A 58 19.84 -8.89 10.61
CA GLY A 58 21.25 -8.55 10.39
C GLY A 58 21.60 -8.02 8.99
N ASN A 59 20.63 -7.62 8.16
CA ASN A 59 20.90 -6.99 6.87
C ASN A 59 20.34 -5.55 6.78
N PRO A 60 21.07 -4.55 7.31
CA PRO A 60 20.71 -3.14 7.22
C PRO A 60 20.63 -2.62 5.77
N GLU A 61 21.33 -3.23 4.82
CA GLU A 61 21.33 -2.80 3.42
C GLU A 61 20.01 -3.12 2.73
N ILE A 62 19.49 -4.34 2.89
CA ILE A 62 18.15 -4.73 2.40
C ILE A 62 17.08 -3.84 3.04
N THR A 63 17.22 -3.58 4.34
CA THR A 63 16.32 -2.68 5.07
C THR A 63 16.34 -1.28 4.47
N LYS A 64 17.53 -0.71 4.27
CA LYS A 64 17.72 0.62 3.69
C LYS A 64 17.15 0.69 2.28
N ASP A 65 17.48 -0.27 1.43
CA ASP A 65 16.99 -0.36 0.06
C ASP A 65 15.46 -0.35 0.01
N LYS A 66 14.79 -1.19 0.82
CA LYS A 66 13.32 -1.20 0.86
C LYS A 66 12.73 0.14 1.28
N VAL A 67 13.23 0.77 2.36
CA VAL A 67 12.65 2.03 2.88
C VAL A 67 12.91 3.23 1.97
N SER A 68 13.92 3.17 1.11
CA SER A 68 14.23 4.21 0.12
C SER A 68 13.95 3.80 -1.33
N ARG A 69 13.23 2.69 -1.55
CA ARG A 69 13.07 2.07 -2.87
C ARG A 69 12.36 2.95 -3.88
N PHE A 70 11.50 3.82 -3.37
CA PHE A 70 10.61 4.64 -4.17
C PHE A 70 11.04 6.09 -4.14
N GLU A 71 11.17 6.69 -5.33
CA GLU A 71 11.19 8.14 -5.55
C GLU A 71 10.07 8.83 -4.77
N ARG A 72 10.40 10.00 -4.21
CA ARG A 72 9.50 10.83 -3.40
C ARG A 72 8.48 11.58 -4.23
N ASP A 73 8.79 11.86 -5.48
CA ASP A 73 7.91 12.57 -6.39
C ASP A 73 7.67 11.68 -7.60
N MET A 74 6.45 11.70 -8.11
CA MET A 74 6.06 10.94 -9.29
C MET A 74 5.06 11.74 -10.11
N GLU A 75 5.11 11.56 -11.43
CA GLU A 75 4.14 12.16 -12.34
C GLU A 75 3.13 11.11 -12.81
N ILE A 76 1.84 11.45 -12.71
CA ILE A 76 0.74 10.63 -13.24
C ILE A 76 -0.19 11.55 -14.02
N ASN A 77 -0.41 11.25 -15.31
CA ASN A 77 -1.25 12.08 -16.19
C ASN A 77 -0.88 13.58 -16.15
N LYS A 78 0.43 13.89 -16.21
CA LYS A 78 0.97 15.26 -16.15
C LYS A 78 0.68 16.00 -14.83
N ARG A 79 0.33 15.27 -13.77
CA ARG A 79 0.14 15.81 -12.42
C ARG A 79 1.21 15.26 -11.50
N GLN A 80 1.76 16.14 -10.69
CA GLN A 80 2.78 15.80 -9.71
C GLN A 80 2.14 15.28 -8.42
N PHE A 81 2.71 14.21 -7.89
CA PHE A 81 2.32 13.62 -6.61
C PHE A 81 3.54 13.42 -5.74
N HIS A 82 3.43 13.82 -4.48
CA HIS A 82 4.40 13.45 -3.46
C HIS A 82 4.03 12.08 -2.88
N SER A 83 4.90 11.11 -3.13
CA SER A 83 4.75 9.71 -2.77
C SER A 83 5.41 9.40 -1.44
N ALA A 84 4.64 8.80 -0.53
CA ALA A 84 5.19 8.10 0.62
C ALA A 84 5.44 6.62 0.30
N THR A 85 6.41 6.02 0.98
CA THR A 85 6.66 4.57 0.92
C THR A 85 5.99 3.88 2.09
N CYS A 86 5.26 2.79 1.82
CA CYS A 86 4.72 1.90 2.86
C CYS A 86 5.14 0.47 2.57
N ILE A 87 5.97 -0.11 3.42
CA ILE A 87 6.40 -1.50 3.29
C ILE A 87 5.58 -2.33 4.27
N ILE A 88 5.00 -3.41 3.78
CA ILE A 88 4.27 -4.35 4.61
C ILE A 88 5.06 -5.66 4.60
N VAL A 89 5.46 -6.14 5.79
CA VAL A 89 6.38 -7.26 5.91
C VAL A 89 5.88 -8.36 6.83
N ASP A 90 6.16 -9.62 6.51
CA ASP A 90 5.75 -10.74 7.36
C ASP A 90 6.42 -10.70 8.73
N TRP A 91 7.73 -10.43 8.75
CA TRP A 91 8.52 -10.42 9.96
C TRP A 91 9.66 -9.42 9.90
N VAL A 92 9.96 -8.84 11.07
CA VAL A 92 11.08 -7.95 11.30
C VAL A 92 12.00 -8.58 12.33
N GLY A 93 13.26 -8.78 11.96
CA GLY A 93 14.26 -9.27 12.90
C GLY A 93 14.55 -8.27 14.03
N GLU A 94 14.69 -8.79 15.25
CA GLU A 94 15.23 -8.05 16.39
C GLU A 94 16.59 -7.42 16.03
N GLY A 95 16.81 -6.16 16.45
CA GLY A 95 18.05 -5.43 16.17
C GLY A 95 18.21 -4.94 14.73
N SER A 96 17.19 -5.05 13.86
CA SER A 96 17.25 -4.58 12.46
C SER A 96 17.41 -3.07 12.30
N GLY A 97 17.12 -2.27 13.33
CA GLY A 97 17.09 -0.81 13.25
C GLY A 97 16.03 -0.27 12.29
N LEU A 98 15.11 -1.12 11.83
CA LEU A 98 14.18 -0.86 10.73
C LEU A 98 13.30 0.36 10.96
N GLU A 99 12.75 0.52 12.16
CA GLU A 99 11.92 1.69 12.51
C GLU A 99 12.70 3.00 12.40
N ALA A 100 13.96 3.02 12.83
CA ALA A 100 14.82 4.19 12.72
C ALA A 100 15.16 4.51 11.26
N HIS A 101 15.42 3.47 10.45
CA HIS A 101 15.64 3.64 9.00
C HIS A 101 14.39 4.14 8.28
N ALA A 102 13.23 3.54 8.54
CA ALA A 102 11.95 3.94 7.99
C ALA A 102 11.63 5.40 8.33
N LYS A 103 11.81 5.78 9.61
CA LYS A 103 11.61 7.16 10.07
C LYS A 103 12.51 8.15 9.33
N ARG A 104 13.80 7.83 9.15
CA ARG A 104 14.74 8.67 8.38
C ARG A 104 14.37 8.78 6.89
N ALA A 105 13.87 7.70 6.31
CA ALA A 105 13.42 7.66 4.93
C ALA A 105 12.01 8.25 4.71
N ASN A 106 11.32 8.65 5.79
CA ASN A 106 9.89 9.02 5.79
C ASN A 106 8.98 7.90 5.23
N ALA A 107 9.43 6.65 5.35
CA ALA A 107 8.69 5.46 5.00
C ALA A 107 7.93 4.94 6.22
N LYS A 108 6.83 4.23 5.98
CA LYS A 108 6.13 3.44 6.99
C LYS A 108 6.50 1.98 6.78
N VAL A 109 6.76 1.28 7.88
CA VAL A 109 6.82 -0.18 7.89
C VAL A 109 5.69 -0.68 8.76
N ILE A 110 4.99 -1.70 8.29
CA ILE A 110 3.92 -2.40 8.98
C ILE A 110 4.26 -3.88 8.96
N GLN A 111 4.24 -4.53 10.12
CA GLN A 111 4.43 -5.97 10.18
C GLN A 111 3.08 -6.68 10.08
N MET A 112 2.99 -7.72 9.25
CA MET A 112 1.80 -8.56 9.07
C MET A 112 1.56 -9.54 10.22
N SER A 113 2.13 -9.28 11.40
CA SER A 113 1.91 -10.12 12.57
C SER A 113 0.46 -10.00 13.07
N MET A 114 -0.22 -11.14 13.20
CA MET A 114 -1.54 -11.32 13.87
C MET A 114 -2.74 -10.51 13.34
N SER A 115 -2.95 -10.47 12.02
CA SER A 115 -4.21 -10.01 11.39
C SER A 115 -4.60 -8.53 11.62
N TYR A 116 -3.95 -7.79 12.52
CA TYR A 116 -4.31 -6.41 12.90
C TYR A 116 -3.63 -5.33 12.05
N TRP A 117 -2.69 -5.71 11.18
CA TRP A 117 -1.98 -4.79 10.30
C TRP A 117 -2.90 -3.84 9.48
N PRO A 118 -4.15 -4.21 9.09
CA PRO A 118 -5.07 -3.28 8.45
C PRO A 118 -5.48 -2.10 9.34
N ILE A 119 -5.58 -2.32 10.66
CA ILE A 119 -5.87 -1.26 11.64
C ILE A 119 -4.66 -0.35 11.78
N GLU A 120 -3.45 -0.91 11.77
CA GLU A 120 -2.22 -0.11 11.80
C GLU A 120 -2.10 0.77 10.54
N LEU A 121 -2.44 0.21 9.36
CA LEU A 121 -2.51 0.96 8.12
C LEU A 121 -3.58 2.07 8.20
N ALA A 122 -4.79 1.75 8.71
CA ALA A 122 -5.86 2.73 8.92
C ALA A 122 -5.42 3.89 9.82
N LYS A 123 -4.71 3.58 10.91
CA LYS A 123 -4.19 4.57 11.85
C LYS A 123 -3.15 5.46 11.20
N TRP A 124 -2.19 4.88 10.48
CA TRP A 124 -1.18 5.65 9.76
C TRP A 124 -1.78 6.57 8.68
N LEU A 125 -2.78 6.08 7.94
CA LEU A 125 -3.52 6.87 6.96
C LEU A 125 -4.27 8.04 7.60
N SER A 126 -4.91 7.79 8.75
CA SER A 126 -5.56 8.84 9.54
C SER A 126 -4.57 9.89 10.03
N ASP A 127 -3.44 9.47 10.58
CA ASP A 127 -2.49 10.38 11.23
C ASP A 127 -1.68 11.20 10.21
N LYS A 128 -1.25 10.58 9.09
CA LYS A 128 -0.37 11.22 8.10
C LYS A 128 -1.13 11.91 6.96
N PHE A 129 -2.29 11.40 6.59
CA PHE A 129 -3.04 11.87 5.42
C PHE A 129 -4.47 12.32 5.74
N ASN A 130 -4.85 12.35 7.02
CA ASN A 130 -6.21 12.68 7.47
C ASN A 130 -7.31 11.82 6.81
N HIS A 131 -6.98 10.60 6.39
CA HIS A 131 -7.93 9.66 5.81
C HIS A 131 -8.60 8.82 6.91
N LYS A 132 -9.90 8.98 7.09
CA LYS A 132 -10.69 8.23 8.08
C LYS A 132 -11.30 7.00 7.42
N SER A 133 -11.31 5.89 8.16
CA SER A 133 -11.96 4.63 7.74
C SER A 133 -12.56 3.92 8.95
N ASP A 134 -13.61 3.15 8.72
CA ASP A 134 -14.27 2.37 9.78
C ASP A 134 -13.34 1.29 10.37
N VAL A 135 -12.36 0.83 9.58
CA VAL A 135 -11.34 -0.14 10.01
C VAL A 135 -10.60 0.36 11.26
N LEU A 136 -10.40 1.68 11.39
CA LEU A 136 -9.72 2.28 12.54
C LEU A 136 -10.41 1.99 13.88
N HIS A 137 -11.72 1.81 13.86
CA HIS A 137 -12.55 1.59 15.05
C HIS A 137 -13.07 0.16 15.17
N CYS A 138 -12.65 -0.72 14.25
CA CYS A 138 -13.07 -2.12 14.24
C CYS A 138 -12.33 -2.88 15.35
N PRO A 139 -13.04 -3.56 16.27
CA PRO A 139 -12.42 -4.49 17.20
C PRO A 139 -11.63 -5.56 16.44
N THR A 140 -10.43 -5.89 16.92
CA THR A 140 -9.54 -6.86 16.25
C THR A 140 -10.17 -8.23 16.03
N MET A 141 -11.07 -8.67 16.92
CA MET A 141 -11.80 -9.92 16.78
C MET A 141 -12.82 -9.92 15.63
N ASP A 142 -13.37 -8.75 15.30
CA ASP A 142 -14.39 -8.59 14.25
C ASP A 142 -13.77 -8.25 12.89
N LEU A 143 -12.49 -7.87 12.88
CA LEU A 143 -11.79 -7.43 11.69
C LEU A 143 -11.84 -8.44 10.53
N PRO A 144 -11.63 -9.76 10.73
CA PRO A 144 -11.75 -10.71 9.63
C PRO A 144 -13.14 -10.70 8.98
N ALA A 145 -14.19 -10.72 9.79
CA ALA A 145 -15.58 -10.68 9.30
C ALA A 145 -15.90 -9.35 8.62
N PHE A 146 -15.40 -8.23 9.17
CA PHE A 146 -15.54 -6.91 8.57
C PHE A 146 -14.88 -6.83 7.20
N LEU A 147 -13.64 -7.33 7.06
CA LEU A 147 -12.93 -7.35 5.79
C LEU A 147 -13.67 -8.20 4.76
N THR A 148 -14.12 -9.41 5.12
CA THR A 148 -14.89 -10.27 4.22
C THR A 148 -16.17 -9.59 3.74
N LYS A 149 -16.97 -9.02 4.65
CA LYS A 149 -18.21 -8.31 4.29
C LYS A 149 -17.96 -7.12 3.36
N ARG A 150 -16.86 -6.39 3.57
CA ARG A 150 -16.47 -5.29 2.68
C ARG A 150 -16.09 -5.82 1.30
N LEU A 151 -15.43 -6.97 1.22
CA LEU A 151 -15.05 -7.58 -0.05
C LEU A 151 -16.24 -8.13 -0.84
N ASP A 152 -17.24 -8.69 -0.16
CA ASP A 152 -18.47 -9.16 -0.81
C ASP A 152 -19.23 -8.01 -1.51
N SER A 153 -19.04 -6.78 -1.04
CA SER A 153 -19.61 -5.59 -1.66
C SER A 153 -18.87 -5.11 -2.91
N VAL A 154 -17.74 -5.75 -3.25
CA VAL A 154 -16.89 -5.43 -4.40
C VAL A 154 -17.06 -6.52 -5.44
N SER A 155 -17.42 -6.15 -6.67
CA SER A 155 -17.45 -7.16 -7.75
C SER A 155 -16.03 -7.69 -8.00
N PHE A 156 -15.85 -9.00 -7.82
CA PHE A 156 -14.60 -9.73 -8.03
C PHE A 156 -14.02 -9.52 -9.45
N GLU A 157 -14.88 -9.22 -10.43
CA GLU A 157 -14.47 -8.90 -11.80
C GLU A 157 -13.54 -7.67 -11.87
N HIS A 158 -13.67 -6.71 -10.95
CA HIS A 158 -12.78 -5.56 -10.87
C HIS A 158 -11.38 -5.91 -10.35
N PHE A 159 -11.25 -6.96 -9.54
CA PHE A 159 -9.94 -7.43 -9.07
C PHE A 159 -9.19 -8.18 -10.16
N ILE A 160 -9.87 -9.04 -10.93
CA ILE A 160 -9.26 -9.85 -11.99
C ILE A 160 -8.82 -9.00 -13.19
N ARG A 161 -9.60 -7.98 -13.58
CA ARG A 161 -9.25 -7.09 -14.72
C ARG A 161 -7.98 -6.27 -14.51
N GLY A 162 -7.57 -6.04 -13.26
CA GLY A 162 -6.30 -5.38 -12.95
C GLY A 162 -5.07 -6.30 -13.10
N VAL A 163 -5.26 -7.62 -13.08
CA VAL A 163 -4.19 -8.62 -13.25
C VAL A 163 -3.95 -8.94 -14.72
N THR A 164 -4.98 -8.77 -15.57
CA THR A 164 -4.96 -9.24 -16.97
C THR A 164 -4.30 -8.28 -17.97
N VAL A 165 -3.79 -7.11 -17.54
CA VAL A 165 -3.11 -6.17 -18.45
C VAL A 165 -1.61 -6.46 -18.59
N SER A 166 -1.07 -7.48 -17.90
CA SER A 166 0.36 -7.82 -17.94
C SER A 166 0.72 -8.95 -18.93
N GLU A 167 -0.23 -9.53 -19.65
CA GLU A 167 0.02 -10.69 -20.52
C GLU A 167 -0.77 -10.62 -21.83
N VAL A 168 -0.63 -9.56 -22.63
CA VAL A 168 -0.80 -9.65 -24.10
C VAL A 168 0.03 -8.54 -24.78
N GLU A 169 1.34 -8.70 -24.84
CA GLU A 169 2.16 -8.18 -25.95
C GLU A 169 3.08 -9.33 -26.38
N GLU A 170 2.56 -10.21 -27.23
CA GLU A 170 3.37 -11.03 -28.13
C GLU A 170 2.78 -10.88 -29.54
N ASP A 171 3.59 -10.21 -30.38
CA ASP A 171 3.67 -10.13 -31.85
C ASP A 171 2.42 -9.88 -32.72
#